data_AF-A0A2X3V3Z3-F1
#
_entry.id   AF-A0A2X3V3Z3-F1
#
_cell.length_a   1.000
_cell.length_b   1.000
_cell.length_c   1.000
_cell.angle_alpha   90.00
_cell.angle_beta   90.00
_cell.angle_gamma   90.00
#
_symmetry.space_group_name_H-M   'P 1'
#
loop_
_entity.id
_entity.type
_entity.pdbx_description
1 polymer ?
#
loop_
_entity_poly.entity_id
_entity_poly.type
_entity_poly.pdbx_seq_one_letter_code
_entity_poly.pdbx_strand_id
1 'polypeptide(L)'
;MEIEKEREDDNAKKKYFRDVGLLIVLCMSLYTYCNLKFNSVYYAQHIPHKEGTETDLVMLVKNVGWIYTPKIDNIIYDDGTNDIINTKSKSFLTKSLGSFLYDKDNMTVGFNSTFRFEDVSYFSEEAKKSS
;
A
#
# COMPACT_ATOMS: atom_id res chain seq x y z
N MET A 1 41.16 -40.84 -13.70
CA MET A 1 39.88 -41.28 -13.09
C MET A 1 39.68 -40.63 -11.72
N GLU A 2 40.60 -40.75 -10.75
CA GLU A 2 40.47 -40.06 -9.44
C GLU A 2 40.44 -38.53 -9.52
N ILE A 3 41.35 -37.91 -10.28
CA ILE A 3 41.43 -36.44 -10.44
C ILE A 3 40.15 -35.84 -11.07
N GLU A 4 39.49 -36.59 -11.96
CA GLU A 4 38.22 -36.14 -12.55
C GLU A 4 37.08 -36.20 -11.56
N LYS A 5 37.04 -37.26 -10.73
CA LYS A 5 36.06 -37.42 -9.66
C LYS A 5 36.19 -36.35 -8.58
N GLU A 6 37.42 -36.00 -8.19
CA GLU A 6 37.68 -34.88 -7.26
C GLU A 6 37.20 -33.54 -7.83
N ARG A 7 37.46 -33.28 -9.12
CA ARG A 7 36.96 -32.06 -9.80
C ARG A 7 35.44 -32.01 -9.87
N GLU A 8 34.78 -33.15 -10.07
CA GLU A 8 33.32 -33.23 -10.13
C GLU A 8 32.69 -32.99 -8.75
N ASP A 9 33.25 -33.56 -7.69
CA ASP A 9 32.83 -33.34 -6.30
C ASP A 9 33.01 -31.87 -5.86
N ASP A 10 34.12 -31.23 -6.23
CA ASP A 10 34.34 -29.81 -5.92
C ASP A 10 33.38 -28.87 -6.66
N ASN A 11 33.05 -29.20 -7.91
CA ASN A 11 32.03 -28.47 -8.67
C ASN A 11 30.63 -28.69 -8.09
N ALA A 12 30.31 -29.91 -7.65
CA ALA A 12 29.07 -30.21 -6.96
C ALA A 12 28.94 -29.45 -5.64
N LYS A 13 30.01 -29.38 -4.83
CA LYS A 13 30.06 -28.57 -3.61
C LYS A 13 29.85 -27.09 -3.89
N LYS A 14 30.57 -26.51 -4.87
CA LYS A 14 30.41 -25.10 -5.25
C LYS A 14 28.98 -24.79 -5.73
N LYS A 15 28.40 -25.69 -6.53
CA LYS A 15 27.02 -25.59 -6.99
C LYS A 15 26.04 -25.63 -5.81
N TYR A 16 26.22 -26.57 -4.88
CA TYR A 16 25.41 -26.68 -3.68
C TYR A 16 25.47 -25.40 -2.83
N PHE A 17 26.66 -24.87 -2.53
CA PHE A 17 26.81 -23.64 -1.76
C PHE A 17 26.18 -22.43 -2.46
N ARG A 18 26.33 -22.32 -3.78
CA ARG A 18 25.69 -21.27 -4.57
C ARG A 18 24.17 -21.38 -4.51
N ASP A 19 23.62 -22.56 -4.70
CA ASP A 19 22.17 -22.78 -4.78
C ASP A 19 21.52 -22.59 -3.39
N VAL A 20 22.18 -23.04 -2.31
CA VAL A 20 21.76 -22.76 -0.92
C VAL A 20 21.86 -21.27 -0.59
N GLY A 21 22.94 -20.61 -1.00
CA GLY A 21 23.10 -19.17 -0.82
C GLY A 21 22.00 -18.37 -1.52
N LEU A 22 21.65 -18.75 -2.75
CA LEU A 22 20.54 -18.17 -3.50
C LEU A 22 19.21 -18.37 -2.77
N LEU A 23 18.95 -19.58 -2.28
CA LEU A 23 17.74 -19.90 -1.52
C LEU A 23 17.62 -19.03 -0.26
N ILE A 24 18.70 -18.85 0.49
CA ILE A 24 18.71 -18.00 1.69
C ILE A 24 18.38 -16.55 1.34
N VAL A 25 18.99 -15.99 0.29
CA VAL A 25 18.70 -14.62 -0.15
C VAL A 25 17.23 -14.48 -0.56
N LEU A 26 16.69 -15.46 -1.29
CA LEU A 26 15.27 -15.48 -1.67
C LEU A 26 14.34 -15.55 -0.46
N CYS A 27 14.62 -16.44 0.50
CA CYS A 27 13.84 -16.57 1.73
C CYS A 27 13.88 -15.28 2.57
N MET A 28 15.07 -14.67 2.74
CA MET A 28 15.22 -13.42 3.49
C MET A 28 14.50 -12.24 2.80
N SER A 29 14.56 -12.19 1.47
CA SER A 29 13.85 -11.18 0.67
C SER A 29 12.34 -11.34 0.79
N LEU A 30 11.83 -12.57 0.67
CA LEU A 30 10.41 -12.87 0.80
C LEU A 30 9.91 -12.59 2.21
N TYR A 31 10.68 -12.95 3.25
CA TYR A 31 10.35 -12.65 4.64
C TYR A 31 10.25 -11.15 4.87
N THR A 32 11.23 -10.38 4.39
CA THR A 32 11.22 -8.92 4.50
C THR A 32 10.02 -8.31 3.78
N TYR A 33 9.73 -8.77 2.56
CA TYR A 33 8.56 -8.33 1.79
C TYR A 33 7.25 -8.59 2.54
N CYS A 34 7.04 -9.82 3.03
CA CYS A 34 5.86 -10.18 3.80
C CYS A 34 5.77 -9.35 5.10
N ASN A 35 6.89 -9.18 5.82
CA ASN A 35 6.92 -8.43 7.06
C ASN A 35 6.53 -6.96 6.86
N LEU A 36 7.08 -6.30 5.83
CA LEU A 36 6.73 -4.93 5.47
C LEU A 36 5.28 -4.83 5.03
N LYS A 37 4.75 -5.80 4.28
CA LYS A 37 3.37 -5.80 3.80
C LYS A 37 2.36 -5.96 4.94
N PHE A 38 2.59 -6.91 5.85
CA PHE A 38 1.66 -7.17 6.96
C PHE A 38 1.75 -6.14 8.08
N ASN A 39 2.92 -5.54 8.32
CA ASN A 39 3.13 -4.51 9.34
C ASN A 39 3.16 -3.09 8.73
N SER A 40 2.64 -2.92 7.51
CA SER A 40 2.74 -1.67 6.75
C SER A 40 2.14 -0.47 7.49
N VAL A 41 1.00 -0.69 8.16
CA VAL A 41 0.32 0.32 8.99
C VAL A 41 1.17 0.73 10.19
N TYR A 42 1.74 -0.25 10.89
CA TYR A 42 2.63 0.02 12.04
C TYR A 42 3.85 0.83 11.62
N TYR A 43 4.49 0.49 10.51
CA TYR A 43 5.63 1.26 10.01
C TYR A 43 5.23 2.68 9.58
N ALA A 44 4.08 2.86 8.93
CA ALA A 44 3.60 4.20 8.55
C ALA A 44 3.47 5.15 9.76
N GLN A 45 3.04 4.61 10.90
CA GLN A 45 2.86 5.34 12.17
C GLN A 45 4.17 5.72 12.88
N HIS A 46 5.20 4.90 12.73
CA HIS A 46 6.41 5.00 13.55
C HIS A 46 7.63 5.53 12.79
N ILE A 47 7.50 5.80 11.48
CA ILE A 47 8.56 6.43 10.69
C ILE A 47 8.53 7.95 10.91
N PRO A 48 9.66 8.60 11.23
CA PRO A 48 9.72 10.05 11.37
C PRO A 48 9.21 10.76 10.11
N HIS A 49 8.16 11.55 10.30
CA HIS A 49 7.46 12.28 9.25
C HIS A 49 7.36 13.76 9.61
N LYS A 50 7.23 14.63 8.59
CA LYS A 50 7.11 16.08 8.77
C LYS A 50 5.86 16.40 9.60
N GLU A 51 6.00 17.32 10.56
CA GLU A 51 4.89 17.71 11.44
C GLU A 51 3.64 18.10 10.64
N GLY A 52 2.52 17.45 11.01
CA GLY A 52 1.21 17.69 10.44
C GLY A 52 1.00 17.13 9.02
N THR A 53 1.66 16.03 8.69
CA THR A 53 1.23 15.11 7.62
C THR A 53 0.53 13.93 8.27
N GLU A 54 -0.69 13.61 7.83
CA GLU A 54 -1.41 12.40 8.26
C GLU A 54 -0.85 11.19 7.50
N THR A 55 0.34 10.74 7.93
CA THR A 55 1.18 9.81 7.18
C THR A 55 0.50 8.46 6.98
N ASP A 56 -0.24 7.99 7.98
CA ASP A 56 -1.01 6.75 7.91
C ASP A 56 -2.04 6.78 6.77
N LEU A 57 -2.83 7.85 6.71
CA LEU A 57 -3.89 8.04 5.71
C LEU A 57 -3.31 8.19 4.31
N VAL A 58 -2.23 8.98 4.17
CA VAL A 58 -1.53 9.16 2.90
C VAL A 58 -0.97 7.82 2.41
N MET A 59 -0.37 7.02 3.29
CA MET A 59 0.25 5.75 2.92
C MET A 59 -0.81 4.70 2.57
N LEU A 60 -1.92 4.65 3.32
CA LEU A 60 -3.07 3.81 3.03
C LEU A 60 -3.64 4.09 1.63
N VAL A 61 -4.04 5.33 1.34
CA VAL A 61 -4.71 5.68 0.08
C VAL A 61 -3.76 5.64 -1.12
N LYS A 62 -2.47 5.96 -0.96
CA LYS A 62 -1.51 5.90 -2.09
C LYS A 62 -1.13 4.48 -2.52
N ASN A 63 -1.22 3.52 -1.62
CA ASN A 63 -0.65 2.19 -1.81
C ASN A 63 -1.66 1.06 -1.56
N VAL A 64 -2.96 1.33 -1.72
CA VAL A 64 -4.05 0.37 -1.45
C VAL A 64 -3.77 -1.00 -2.08
N GLY A 65 -3.27 -1.04 -3.32
CA GLY A 65 -2.94 -2.31 -3.99
C GLY A 65 -1.68 -3.03 -3.51
N TRP A 66 -0.79 -2.34 -2.80
CA TRP A 66 0.52 -2.87 -2.39
C TRP A 66 0.57 -3.30 -0.93
N ILE A 67 -0.24 -2.68 -0.08
CA ILE A 67 -0.28 -2.93 1.36
C ILE A 67 -1.25 -4.05 1.73
N TYR A 68 -1.20 -4.51 2.98
CA TYR A 68 -2.27 -5.34 3.51
C TYR A 68 -3.53 -4.51 3.74
N THR A 69 -4.62 -4.89 3.07
CA THR A 69 -5.95 -4.32 3.28
C THR A 69 -6.81 -5.32 4.07
N PRO A 70 -7.33 -4.95 5.25
CA PRO A 70 -8.20 -5.83 6.01
C PRO A 70 -9.54 -6.02 5.30
N LYS A 71 -10.15 -7.20 5.44
CA LYS A 71 -11.53 -7.42 5.01
C LYS A 71 -12.46 -6.77 6.03
N ILE A 72 -13.05 -5.63 5.68
CA ILE A 72 -14.03 -4.91 6.49
C ILE A 72 -15.36 -4.93 5.73
N ASP A 73 -16.45 -5.28 6.40
CA ASP A 73 -17.77 -5.31 5.80
C ASP A 73 -18.15 -3.95 5.20
N ASN A 74 -18.64 -3.98 3.97
CA ASN A 74 -19.05 -2.81 3.18
C ASN A 74 -17.91 -1.87 2.74
N ILE A 75 -16.64 -2.18 3.04
CA ILE A 75 -15.49 -1.45 2.53
C ILE A 75 -14.81 -2.27 1.44
N ILE A 76 -14.66 -1.66 0.27
CA ILE A 76 -13.93 -2.23 -0.87
C ILE A 76 -12.68 -1.38 -1.09
N TYR A 77 -11.56 -2.07 -1.23
CA TYR A 77 -10.26 -1.49 -1.56
C TYR A 77 -9.97 -1.83 -3.03
N ASP A 78 -10.05 -0.84 -3.91
CA ASP A 78 -9.74 -1.01 -5.34
C ASP A 78 -8.24 -0.78 -5.55
N ASP A 79 -7.52 -1.85 -5.91
CA ASP A 79 -6.08 -1.83 -6.11
C ASP A 79 -5.65 -1.20 -7.44
N GLY A 80 -6.54 -1.17 -8.44
CA GLY A 80 -6.30 -0.60 -9.75
C GLY A 80 -6.34 0.92 -9.73
N THR A 81 -7.35 1.50 -9.09
CA THR A 81 -7.54 2.95 -9.00
C THR A 81 -7.00 3.57 -7.71
N ASN A 82 -6.64 2.74 -6.72
CA ASN A 82 -6.32 3.16 -5.35
C ASN A 82 -7.50 3.86 -4.65
N ASP A 83 -8.70 3.30 -4.82
CA ASP A 83 -9.91 3.84 -4.22
C ASP A 83 -10.32 3.04 -2.98
N ILE A 84 -10.91 3.74 -2.02
CA ILE A 84 -11.57 3.13 -0.86
C ILE A 84 -13.06 3.44 -0.96
N ILE A 85 -13.87 2.41 -1.20
CA ILE A 85 -15.30 2.54 -1.46
C ILE A 85 -16.08 2.01 -0.26
N ASN A 86 -16.95 2.85 0.30
CA ASN A 86 -17.92 2.45 1.31
C ASN A 86 -19.29 2.22 0.67
N THR A 87 -19.65 0.96 0.49
CA THR A 87 -20.91 0.54 -0.15
C THR A 87 -22.14 0.82 0.70
N LYS A 88 -22.00 0.92 2.03
CA LYS A 88 -23.09 1.22 2.95
C LYS A 88 -23.50 2.69 2.87
N SER A 89 -22.53 3.61 2.88
CA SER A 89 -22.77 5.05 2.76
C SER A 89 -22.74 5.57 1.32
N LYS A 90 -22.47 4.70 0.33
CA LYS A 90 -22.30 5.08 -1.09
C LYS A 90 -21.32 6.23 -1.27
N SER A 91 -20.19 6.17 -0.57
CA SER A 91 -19.13 7.18 -0.62
C SER A 91 -17.81 6.55 -1.04
N PHE A 92 -16.93 7.29 -1.69
CA PHE A 92 -15.59 6.80 -2.03
C PHE A 92 -14.51 7.85 -1.75
N LEU A 93 -13.32 7.37 -1.46
CA LEU A 93 -12.12 8.16 -1.25
C LEU A 93 -11.11 7.75 -2.32
N THR A 94 -10.67 8.71 -3.13
CA THR A 94 -9.78 8.47 -4.28
C THR A 94 -8.58 9.42 -4.25
N LYS A 95 -7.48 8.98 -4.86
CA LYS A 95 -6.30 9.81 -5.11
C LYS A 95 -6.41 10.44 -6.50
N SER A 96 -6.42 11.77 -6.57
CA SER A 96 -6.49 12.52 -7.84
C SER A 96 -5.32 13.49 -7.95
N LEU A 97 -4.50 13.39 -9.00
CA LEU A 97 -3.44 14.37 -9.35
C LEU A 97 -2.52 14.86 -8.19
N GLY A 98 -2.34 14.04 -7.14
CA GLY A 98 -1.52 14.38 -5.98
C GLY A 98 -2.29 14.84 -4.74
N SER A 99 -3.59 15.10 -4.85
CA SER A 99 -4.55 15.34 -3.77
C SER A 99 -5.46 14.11 -3.53
N PHE A 100 -6.32 14.21 -2.52
CA PHE A 100 -7.34 13.21 -2.22
C PHE A 100 -8.73 13.84 -2.30
N LEU A 101 -9.70 13.07 -2.79
CA LEU A 101 -11.08 13.49 -2.92
C LEU A 101 -11.96 12.49 -2.18
N TYR A 102 -12.79 12.99 -1.27
CA TYR A 102 -13.85 12.21 -0.63
C TYR A 102 -15.20 12.61 -1.22
N ASP A 103 -15.82 11.70 -1.96
CA ASP A 103 -17.12 11.90 -2.56
C ASP A 103 -18.21 11.24 -1.71
N LYS A 104 -19.24 12.00 -1.40
CA LYS A 104 -20.40 11.52 -0.66
C LYS A 104 -21.66 12.31 -1.04
N ASP A 105 -22.68 11.57 -1.45
CA ASP A 105 -24.00 12.12 -1.80
C ASP A 105 -23.89 13.19 -2.91
N ASN A 106 -24.05 14.47 -2.57
CA ASN A 106 -23.98 15.60 -3.51
C ASN A 106 -22.78 16.53 -3.23
N MET A 107 -21.79 16.03 -2.49
CA MET A 107 -20.65 16.81 -2.02
C MET A 107 -19.35 16.05 -2.22
N THR A 108 -18.33 16.79 -2.66
CA THR A 108 -16.95 16.30 -2.72
C THR A 108 -16.11 17.15 -1.78
N VAL A 109 -15.32 16.52 -0.92
CA VAL A 109 -14.37 17.18 -0.03
C VAL A 109 -12.96 16.97 -0.58
N GLY A 110 -12.26 18.06 -0.83
CA GLY A 110 -10.88 18.08 -1.28
C GLY A 110 -9.89 18.08 -0.12
N PHE A 111 -8.86 17.25 -0.23
CA PHE A 111 -7.71 17.24 0.67
C PHE A 111 -6.42 17.34 -0.14
N ASN A 112 -5.45 18.08 0.38
CA ASN A 112 -4.15 18.20 -0.26
C ASN A 112 -3.34 16.88 -0.16
N SER A 113 -2.12 16.91 -0.73
CA SER A 113 -1.20 15.76 -0.72
C SER A 113 -0.76 15.25 0.67
N THR A 114 -1.02 16.00 1.73
CA THR A 114 -0.74 15.66 3.13
C THR A 114 -2.00 15.34 3.95
N PHE A 115 -3.13 15.11 3.27
CA PHE A 115 -4.43 14.80 3.87
C PHE A 115 -5.05 15.94 4.68
N ARG A 116 -4.65 17.19 4.43
CA ARG A 116 -5.29 18.35 5.05
C ARG A 116 -6.43 18.85 4.18
N PHE A 117 -7.50 19.27 4.84
CA PHE A 117 -8.65 19.90 4.21
C PHE A 117 -8.23 21.07 3.30
N GLU A 118 -8.76 21.10 2.08
CA GLU A 118 -8.61 22.21 1.14
C GLU A 118 -9.96 22.90 0.91
N ASP A 119 -10.95 22.16 0.39
CA ASP A 119 -12.22 22.73 -0.02
C ASP A 119 -13.37 21.72 0.05
N VAL A 120 -14.58 22.27 -0.13
CA VAL A 120 -15.81 21.51 -0.32
C VAL A 120 -16.49 22.01 -1.58
N SER A 121 -16.78 21.08 -2.47
CA SER A 121 -17.52 21.31 -3.70
C SER A 121 -18.88 20.62 -3.64
N TYR A 122 -19.92 21.26 -4.17
CA TYR A 122 -21.27 20.71 -4.23
C TYR A 122 -21.67 20.51 -5.69
N PHE A 123 -22.45 19.46 -5.96
CA PHE A 123 -22.95 19.17 -7.31
C PHE A 123 -23.95 20.24 -7.82
N SER A 124 -24.66 20.91 -6.92
CA SER A 124 -25.55 22.03 -7.23
C SER A 124 -25.72 23.02 -6.07
N GLU A 125 -26.17 24.23 -6.36
CA GLU A 125 -26.53 25.24 -5.35
C GLU A 125 -27.72 24.82 -4.48
N GLU A 126 -28.58 23.92 -4.96
CA GLU A 126 -29.67 23.34 -4.18
C GLU A 126 -29.14 22.33 -3.16
N ALA A 127 -28.17 21.50 -3.55
CA ALA A 127 -27.50 20.57 -2.66
C ALA A 127 -26.75 21.28 -1.53
N LYS A 128 -26.15 22.44 -1.81
CA LYS A 128 -25.50 23.28 -0.81
C LYS A 128 -26.45 23.79 0.27
N LYS A 129 -27.73 24.02 -0.06
CA LYS A 129 -28.74 24.54 0.89
C LYS A 129 -29.35 23.45 1.77
N SER A 130 -29.27 22.19 1.36
CA SER A 130 -29.82 21.03 2.07
C SER A 130 -28.82 20.29 2.97
N SER A 131 -27.56 20.74 3.00
CA SER A 131 -26.45 20.10 3.71
C SER A 131 -26.20 20.70 5.09
#